data_AF-A0A939ZGY6-F1
#
_entry.id   AF-A0A939ZGY6-F1
#
_cell.length_a   1.000
_cell.length_b   1.000
_cell.length_c   1.000
_cell.angle_alpha   90.00
_cell.angle_beta   90.00
_cell.angle_gamma   90.00
#
_symmetry.space_group_name_H-M   'P 1'
#
loop_
_entity.id
_entity.type
_entity.pdbx_description
1 polymer ?
#
loop_
_entity_poly.entity_id
_entity_poly.type
_entity_poly.pdbx_seq_one_letter_code
_entity_poly.pdbx_strand_id
1 'polypeptide(L)'
;MKSLIIYFSRADENYAVGYIDKGNTEIVAEFVQELTGADMFKVEPAVPYAADYRTCIEEAKQRIGNAPIKERLADISSYDTVFI
;
A
#
# COMPACT_ATOMS: atom_id res chain seq x y z
N MET A 1 -18.65 -7.18 13.27
CA MET A 1 -17.55 -7.92 12.61
C MET A 1 -16.48 -6.89 12.32
N LYS A 2 -15.28 -7.07 12.88
CA LYS A 2 -14.22 -6.07 12.81
C LYS A 2 -13.33 -6.39 11.60
N SER A 3 -13.13 -5.41 10.73
CA SER A 3 -12.38 -5.57 9.48
C SER A 3 -11.16 -4.65 9.45
N LEU A 4 -10.09 -5.13 8.83
CA LEU A 4 -8.85 -4.38 8.60
C LEU A 4 -8.50 -4.38 7.11
N ILE A 5 -8.09 -3.24 6.59
CA ILE A 5 -7.50 -3.10 5.25
C ILE A 5 -6.01 -2.83 5.42
N ILE A 6 -5.18 -3.76 4.98
CA ILE A 6 -3.73 -3.59 4.89
C ILE A 6 -3.42 -3.33 3.43
N TYR A 7 -2.85 -2.19 3.08
CA TYR A 7 -2.60 -1.87 1.67
C TYR A 7 -1.24 -1.24 1.46
N PHE A 8 -0.63 -1.54 0.31
CA PHE A 8 0.50 -0.80 -0.22
C PHE A 8 0.03 0.04 -1.41
N SER A 9 0.46 1.30 -1.46
CA SER A 9 0.20 2.16 -2.61
C SER A 9 1.34 3.12 -2.85
N ARG A 10 1.57 3.43 -4.13
CA ARG A 10 2.62 4.36 -4.58
C ARG A 10 1.96 5.54 -5.28
N ALA A 11 2.31 6.74 -4.87
CA ALA A 11 2.04 7.98 -5.59
C ALA A 11 3.06 8.14 -6.74
N ASP A 12 3.31 9.36 -7.21
CA ASP A 12 4.30 9.69 -8.24
C ASP A 12 3.97 9.09 -9.62
N GLU A 13 4.98 8.89 -10.47
CA GLU A 13 4.76 8.51 -11.87
C GLU A 13 4.32 7.06 -12.00
N ASN A 14 3.09 6.85 -12.46
CA ASN A 14 2.53 5.54 -12.74
C ASN A 14 2.24 5.35 -14.24
N TYR A 15 2.40 4.11 -14.71
CA TYR A 15 2.17 3.76 -16.11
C TYR A 15 0.76 4.18 -16.57
N ALA A 16 0.69 4.82 -17.73
CA ALA A 16 -0.53 5.29 -18.40
C ALA A 16 -1.33 6.39 -17.67
N VAL A 17 -0.99 6.77 -16.44
CA VAL A 17 -1.70 7.82 -15.68
C VAL A 17 -0.83 9.01 -15.26
N GLY A 18 0.49 8.90 -15.42
CA GLY A 18 1.43 9.99 -15.12
C GLY A 18 1.67 10.17 -13.63
N TYR A 19 2.07 11.38 -13.24
CA TYR A 19 2.32 11.74 -11.84
C TYR A 19 1.00 11.95 -11.10
N ILE A 20 0.81 11.21 -10.01
CA ILE A 20 -0.37 11.29 -9.16
C ILE A 20 0.04 11.55 -7.71
N ASP A 21 -0.72 12.40 -7.00
CA ASP A 21 -0.45 12.71 -5.59
C ASP A 21 -0.93 11.61 -4.64
N LYS A 22 -1.86 10.76 -5.11
CA LYS A 22 -2.42 9.64 -4.37
C LYS A 22 -2.42 8.39 -5.26
N GLY A 23 -1.97 7.26 -4.72
CA GLY A 23 -1.85 6.02 -5.46
C GLY A 23 -3.20 5.35 -5.73
N ASN A 24 -3.30 4.62 -6.85
CA ASN A 24 -4.55 3.97 -7.26
C ASN A 24 -5.09 2.98 -6.20
N THR A 25 -4.21 2.18 -5.59
CA THR A 25 -4.61 1.23 -4.53
C THR A 25 -5.13 1.95 -3.29
N GLU A 26 -4.58 3.13 -2.96
CA GLU A 26 -5.05 3.92 -1.82
C GLU A 26 -6.47 4.43 -2.06
N ILE A 27 -6.79 4.87 -3.28
CA ILE A 27 -8.15 5.26 -3.66
C ILE A 27 -9.13 4.07 -3.48
N VAL A 28 -8.72 2.87 -3.90
CA VAL A 28 -9.55 1.67 -3.73
C VAL A 28 -9.67 1.29 -2.24
N ALA A 29 -8.60 1.40 -1.46
CA ALA A 29 -8.62 1.10 -0.04
C ALA A 29 -9.55 2.06 0.73
N GLU A 30 -9.52 3.35 0.41
CA GLU A 30 -10.45 4.35 0.93
C GLU A 30 -11.90 4.00 0.56
N PHE A 31 -12.15 3.60 -0.70
CA PHE A 31 -13.49 3.17 -1.12
C PHE A 31 -13.99 1.93 -0.35
N VAL A 32 -13.12 0.94 -0.10
CA VAL A 32 -13.47 -0.23 0.72
C VAL A 32 -13.71 0.18 2.17
N GLN A 33 -12.92 1.10 2.73
CA GLN A 33 -13.14 1.65 4.07
C GLN A 33 -14.51 2.32 4.16
N GLU A 34 -14.89 3.16 3.19
CA GLU A 34 -16.19 3.84 3.16
C GLU A 34 -17.36 2.84 3.18
N LEU A 35 -17.24 1.71 2.46
CA LEU A 35 -18.27 0.68 2.41
C LEU A 35 -18.36 -0.19 3.67
N THR A 36 -17.24 -0.38 4.36
CA THR A 36 -17.12 -1.41 5.42
C THR A 36 -16.95 -0.83 6.82
N GLY A 37 -16.52 0.43 6.94
CA GLY A 37 -16.04 1.02 8.19
C GLY A 37 -14.78 0.37 8.74
N ALA A 38 -14.00 -0.31 7.89
CA ALA A 38 -12.79 -1.02 8.31
C ALA A 38 -11.68 -0.09 8.81
N ASP A 39 -10.89 -0.59 9.76
CA ASP A 39 -9.62 0.03 10.13
C ASP A 39 -8.65 -0.04 8.94
N MET A 40 -7.72 0.91 8.83
CA MET A 40 -6.75 0.96 7.73
C MET A 40 -5.32 0.95 8.25
N PHE A 41 -4.47 0.20 7.55
CA PHE A 41 -3.02 0.24 7.71
C PHE A 41 -2.34 0.37 6.35
N LYS A 42 -1.67 1.50 6.14
CA LYS A 42 -0.84 1.73 4.95
C LYS A 42 0.56 1.17 5.19
N VAL A 43 0.96 0.20 4.37
CA VAL A 43 2.31 -0.36 4.40
C VAL A 43 3.26 0.63 3.74
N GLU A 44 4.11 1.27 4.54
CA GLU A 44 5.17 2.14 4.03
C GLU A 44 6.52 1.38 3.96
N PRO A 45 7.20 1.36 2.80
CA PRO A 45 8.51 0.75 2.69
C PRO A 45 9.53 1.57 3.48
N ALA A 46 10.49 0.89 4.12
CA ALA A 46 11.56 1.57 4.86
C ALA A 46 12.44 2.43 3.93
N VAL A 47 12.62 1.97 2.69
CA VAL A 47 13.25 2.73 1.60
C VAL A 47 12.19 2.99 0.53
N PRO A 48 11.75 4.24 0.33
CA PRO A 48 10.80 4.59 -0.74
C PRO A 48 11.28 4.10 -2.12
N TYR A 49 10.32 3.83 -3.00
CA TYR A 49 10.60 3.62 -4.41
C TYR A 49 10.84 4.97 -5.10
N ALA A 50 11.62 4.97 -6.17
CA ALA A 50 11.79 6.15 -7.00
C ALA A 50 10.45 6.67 -7.55
N ALA A 51 10.35 8.00 -7.66
CA ALA A 51 9.19 8.68 -8.22
C ALA A 51 9.04 8.39 -9.72
N ASP A 52 10.17 8.37 -10.46
CA ASP A 52 10.23 8.00 -11.88
C ASP A 52 9.87 6.52 -12.09
N TYR A 53 8.96 6.27 -13.02
CA TYR A 53 8.40 4.94 -13.26
C TYR A 53 9.46 3.93 -13.68
N ARG A 54 10.38 4.31 -14.58
CA ARG A 54 11.38 3.37 -15.11
C ARG A 54 12.35 2.92 -14.03
N THR A 55 12.80 3.87 -13.21
CA THR A 55 13.70 3.61 -12.08
C THR A 55 13.01 2.76 -11.04
N CYS A 56 11.75 3.07 -10.69
CA CYS A 56 10.94 2.27 -9.78
C CYS A 56 10.84 0.80 -10.23
N ILE A 57 10.63 0.56 -11.53
CA ILE A 57 10.55 -0.81 -12.07
C ILE A 57 11.88 -1.56 -11.93
N GLU A 58 13.01 -0.91 -12.17
CA GLU A 58 14.32 -1.53 -11.98
C GLU A 58 14.62 -1.83 -10.51
N GLU A 59 14.24 -0.93 -9.60
CA GLU A 59 14.33 -1.17 -8.15
C GLU A 59 13.45 -2.35 -7.73
N ALA A 60 12.21 -2.41 -8.20
CA ALA A 60 11.27 -3.48 -7.86
C ALA A 60 11.77 -4.86 -8.31
N LYS A 61 12.42 -4.95 -9.48
CA LYS A 61 13.04 -6.19 -9.98
C LYS A 61 14.20 -6.68 -9.10
N GLN A 62 14.90 -5.77 -8.42
CA GLN A 62 16.01 -6.12 -7.52
C GLN A 62 15.53 -6.46 -6.11
N ARG A 63 14.38 -5.91 -5.68
CA ARG A 63 13.81 -6.08 -4.33
C ARG A 63 12.85 -7.28 -4.27
N ILE A 64 13.34 -8.48 -4.60
CA ILE A 64 12.56 -9.72 -4.53
C ILE A 64 12.59 -10.29 -3.10
N GLY A 65 11.44 -10.73 -2.60
CA GLY A 65 11.30 -11.30 -1.26
C GLY A 65 10.82 -10.28 -0.22
N ASN A 66 11.16 -10.49 1.04
CA ASN A 66 10.69 -9.65 2.14
C ASN A 66 11.41 -8.29 2.12
N ALA A 67 10.66 -7.23 1.84
CA ALA A 67 11.15 -5.85 1.94
C ALA A 67 10.94 -5.30 3.36
N PRO A 68 11.90 -4.52 3.90
CA PRO A 68 11.71 -3.84 5.18
C PRO A 68 10.64 -2.74 5.06
N ILE A 69 9.78 -2.65 6.08
CA ILE A 69 8.72 -1.64 6.21
C ILE A 69 9.02 -0.73 7.39
N LYS A 70 8.53 0.52 7.36
CA LYS A 70 8.80 1.51 8.41
C LYS A 70 8.21 1.09 9.75
N GLU A 71 6.98 0.62 9.73
CA GLU A 71 6.22 0.26 10.92
C GLU A 71 5.75 -1.18 10.81
N ARG A 72 5.88 -1.93 11.91
CA ARG A 72 5.30 -3.27 12.00
C ARG A 72 3.85 -3.16 12.40
N LEU A 73 3.02 -4.00 11.78
CA LEU A 73 1.67 -4.22 12.25
C LEU A 73 1.69 -4.69 13.70
N ALA A 74 0.80 -4.10 14.52
CA ALA A 74 0.49 -4.63 15.84
C ALA A 74 -0.29 -5.96 15.72
N ASP A 75 -0.67 -6.55 16.84
CA ASP A 75 -1.54 -7.73 16.84
C ASP A 75 -2.87 -7.43 16.13
N ILE A 76 -3.25 -8.31 15.21
CA ILE A 76 -4.49 -8.24 14.43
C ILE A 76 -5.42 -9.42 14.70
N SER A 77 -5.16 -10.22 15.73
CA SER A 77 -5.97 -11.37 16.12
C SER A 77 -7.46 -11.04 16.37
N SER A 78 -7.76 -9.77 16.70
CA SER A 78 -9.13 -9.29 16.94
C SER A 78 -9.95 -9.02 15.68
N TYR A 79 -9.34 -9.03 14.49
CA TYR A 79 -10.06 -8.78 13.24
C TYR A 79 -10.61 -10.07 12.65
N ASP A 80 -11.88 -10.04 12.28
CA ASP A 80 -12.59 -11.17 11.66
C ASP A 80 -12.27 -11.28 10.16
N THR A 81 -11.93 -10.15 9.52
CA THR A 81 -11.66 -10.06 8.09
C THR A 81 -10.50 -9.12 7.84
N VAL A 82 -9.57 -9.53 6.98
CA VAL A 82 -8.41 -8.74 6.56
C VAL A 82 -8.39 -8.68 5.03
N PHE A 83 -8.44 -7.46 4.49
CA PHE A 83 -8.19 -7.17 3.08
C PHE A 83 -6.71 -6.84 2.88
N ILE A 84 -6.10 -7.36 1.82
CA ILE A 84 -4.69 -7.14 1.44
C ILE A 84 -4.63 -6.79 -0.04
#